data_AF-A0A971FW42-F1
#
_entry.id   AF-A0A971FW42-F1
#
_cell.length_a   1.000
_cell.length_b   1.000
_cell.length_c   1.000
_cell.angle_alpha   90.00
_cell.angle_beta   90.00
_cell.angle_gamma   90.00
#
_symmetry.space_group_name_H-M   'P 1'
#
loop_
_entity.id
_entity.type
_entity.pdbx_description
1 polymer ?
#
loop_
_entity_poly.entity_id
_entity_poly.type
_entity_poly.pdbx_seq_one_letter_code
_entity_poly.pdbx_strand_id
1 'polypeptide(L)'
;MDLVLVLLVILVVFVVLPLLAVLVGGLLVRRNLHRRNRVSPDVRSPAPASWVSRPDAAARLHRRLRAAVTVARHAATRGGPSSPLPELAADLEREAVALDADVVMVARLPRAARRPHLQALADRVQTVERAASQMSVLAVQSRADLTTVGGQDAIGALAERLDALEAARHEVARVEEAGGVRRASPYAAGG
;
A
#
# COMPACT_ATOMS: atom_id res chain seq x y z
N MET A 1 -59.77 -1.80 -17.22
CA MET A 1 -58.69 -2.01 -16.22
C MET A 1 -57.30 -1.74 -16.81
N ASP A 2 -57.17 -1.76 -18.14
CA ASP A 2 -55.90 -1.61 -18.85
C ASP A 2 -55.30 -0.21 -18.76
N LEU A 3 -56.12 0.84 -18.81
CA LEU A 3 -55.63 2.24 -18.73
C LEU A 3 -55.04 2.56 -17.34
N VAL A 4 -55.63 2.03 -16.27
CA VAL A 4 -55.11 2.16 -14.91
C VAL A 4 -53.79 1.41 -14.76
N LEU A 5 -53.69 0.22 -15.36
CA LEU A 5 -52.48 -0.60 -15.34
C LEU A 5 -51.34 0.09 -16.12
N VAL A 6 -51.64 0.65 -17.30
CA VAL A 6 -50.68 1.42 -18.11
C VAL A 6 -50.19 2.67 -17.36
N LEU A 7 -51.10 3.42 -16.73
CA LEU A 7 -50.74 4.60 -15.93
C LEU A 7 -49.83 4.21 -14.74
N LEU A 8 -50.13 3.10 -14.07
CA LEU A 8 -49.34 2.60 -12.95
C LEU A 8 -47.94 2.17 -13.39
N VAL A 9 -47.82 1.50 -14.54
CA VAL A 9 -46.52 1.13 -15.13
C VAL A 9 -45.70 2.38 -15.47
N ILE A 10 -46.31 3.39 -16.09
CA ILE A 10 -45.64 4.66 -16.41
C ILE A 10 -45.18 5.35 -15.12
N LEU A 11 -46.02 5.45 -14.09
CA LEU A 11 -45.64 6.01 -12.80
C LEU A 11 -44.45 5.28 -12.18
N VAL A 12 -44.47 3.94 -12.19
CA VAL A 12 -43.38 3.14 -11.60
C VAL A 12 -42.07 3.35 -12.37
N VAL A 13 -42.12 3.37 -13.70
CA VAL A 13 -40.92 3.49 -14.54
C VAL A 13 -40.33 4.90 -14.51
N PHE A 14 -41.17 5.93 -14.59
CA PHE A 14 -40.70 7.31 -14.74
C PHE A 14 -40.56 8.06 -13.42
N VAL A 15 -41.18 7.59 -12.34
CA VAL A 15 -41.14 8.27 -11.04
C VAL A 15 -40.47 7.37 -10.00
N VAL A 16 -40.99 6.16 -9.78
CA VAL A 16 -40.53 5.32 -8.67
C VAL A 16 -39.12 4.80 -8.89
N LEU A 17 -38.83 4.23 -10.07
CA LEU A 17 -37.51 3.68 -10.42
C LEU A 17 -36.38 4.72 -10.36
N PRO A 18 -36.48 5.92 -10.97
CA PRO A 18 -35.41 6.91 -10.87
C PRO A 18 -35.27 7.47 -9.46
N LEU A 19 -36.37 7.67 -8.72
CA LEU A 19 -36.31 8.11 -7.33
C LEU A 19 -35.56 7.09 -6.46
N LEU A 20 -35.84 5.79 -6.67
CA LEU A 20 -35.17 4.70 -5.97
C LEU A 20 -33.69 4.61 -6.36
N ALA A 21 -33.36 4.78 -7.65
CA ALA A 21 -31.99 4.81 -8.13
C ALA A 21 -31.18 5.97 -7.54
N VAL A 22 -31.76 7.17 -7.44
CA VAL A 22 -31.12 8.34 -6.80
C VAL A 22 -30.92 8.08 -5.31
N LEU A 23 -31.90 7.52 -4.62
CA LEU A 23 -31.84 7.25 -3.20
C LEU A 23 -30.77 6.19 -2.86
N VAL A 24 -30.79 5.06 -3.58
CA VAL A 24 -29.82 3.96 -3.43
C VAL A 24 -28.42 4.44 -3.86
N GLY A 25 -28.32 5.13 -4.99
CA GLY A 25 -27.07 5.72 -5.47
C GLY A 25 -26.47 6.70 -4.46
N GLY A 26 -27.29 7.60 -3.91
CA GLY A 26 -26.89 8.54 -2.87
C GLY A 26 -26.42 7.85 -1.59
N LEU A 27 -27.10 6.79 -1.16
CA LEU A 27 -26.71 6.00 0.02
C LEU A 27 -25.38 5.26 -0.21
N LEU A 28 -25.20 4.65 -1.38
CA LEU A 28 -23.96 3.97 -1.75
C LEU A 28 -22.79 4.95 -1.85
N VAL A 29 -22.99 6.11 -2.47
CA VAL A 29 -22.00 7.18 -2.54
C VAL A 29 -21.64 7.64 -1.13
N ARG A 30 -22.62 7.92 -0.27
CA ARG A 30 -22.37 8.33 1.12
C ARG A 30 -21.61 7.26 1.92
N ARG A 31 -21.97 5.98 1.76
CA ARG A 31 -21.30 4.86 2.42
C ARG A 31 -19.86 4.69 1.91
N ASN A 32 -19.65 4.83 0.60
CA ASN A 32 -18.32 4.78 0.00
C ASN A 32 -17.47 5.98 0.45
N LEU A 33 -18.05 7.18 0.55
CA LEU A 33 -17.38 8.36 1.11
C LEU A 33 -16.98 8.11 2.56
N HIS A 34 -17.87 7.58 3.40
CA HIS A 34 -17.53 7.24 4.79
C HIS A 34 -16.43 6.17 4.90
N ARG A 35 -16.34 5.23 3.96
CA ARG A 35 -15.24 4.25 3.89
C ARG A 35 -13.93 4.91 3.42
N ARG A 36 -14.02 5.84 2.46
CA ARG A 36 -12.90 6.63 1.92
C ARG A 36 -12.48 7.81 2.82
N ASN A 37 -13.22 8.10 3.89
CA ASN A 37 -12.91 9.18 4.84
C ASN A 37 -12.30 8.65 6.16
N ARG A 38 -11.90 7.38 6.21
CA ARG A 38 -11.26 6.80 7.40
C ARG A 38 -9.74 6.98 7.33
N VAL A 39 -9.11 7.48 8.39
CA VAL A 39 -7.63 7.57 8.45
C VAL A 39 -7.02 6.18 8.62
N SER A 40 -7.59 5.39 9.53
CA SER A 40 -7.30 3.98 9.76
C SER A 40 -8.45 3.10 9.25
N PRO A 41 -8.20 1.94 8.62
CA PRO A 41 -9.26 0.99 8.31
C PRO A 41 -9.96 0.45 9.57
N ASP A 42 -9.21 0.35 10.67
CA ASP A 42 -9.62 -0.30 11.92
C ASP A 42 -10.35 0.65 12.87
N VAL A 43 -10.01 1.95 12.84
CA VAL A 43 -10.68 2.96 13.66
C VAL A 43 -11.74 3.72 12.86
N ARG A 44 -12.97 3.79 13.39
CA ARG A 44 -14.00 4.69 12.84
C ARG A 44 -13.54 6.14 13.05
N SER A 45 -13.15 6.82 11.96
CA SER A 45 -12.85 8.26 12.05
C SER A 45 -14.13 9.04 12.41
N PRO A 46 -14.06 9.96 13.39
CA PRO A 46 -15.15 10.87 13.73
C PRO A 46 -15.36 11.98 12.69
N ALA A 47 -14.57 12.01 11.60
CA ALA A 47 -14.61 13.04 10.58
C ALA A 47 -15.93 13.03 9.76
N PRO A 48 -16.57 14.20 9.54
CA PRO A 48 -17.76 14.32 8.71
C PRO A 48 -17.49 13.89 7.26
N ALA A 49 -18.39 13.10 6.67
CA ALA A 49 -18.26 12.62 5.28
C ALA A 49 -18.09 13.74 4.25
N SER A 50 -18.57 14.96 4.57
CA SER A 50 -18.45 16.14 3.72
C SER A 50 -17.00 16.61 3.50
N TRP A 51 -16.03 16.16 4.31
CA TRP A 51 -14.63 16.55 4.18
C TRP A 51 -13.92 15.92 2.98
N VAL A 52 -14.53 14.91 2.35
CA VAL A 52 -14.01 14.33 1.11
C VAL A 52 -14.04 15.34 -0.04
N SER A 53 -15.06 16.20 -0.10
CA SER A 53 -15.28 17.16 -1.19
C SER A 53 -15.05 18.62 -0.79
N ARG A 54 -15.07 18.96 0.52
CA ARG A 54 -14.89 20.34 0.98
C ARG A 54 -13.41 20.76 1.02
N PRO A 55 -13.06 21.96 0.50
CA PRO A 55 -11.68 22.46 0.53
C PRO A 55 -11.28 23.12 1.86
N ASP A 56 -11.96 22.82 2.98
CA ASP A 56 -11.68 23.45 4.28
C ASP A 56 -10.29 23.08 4.82
N ALA A 57 -9.70 23.94 5.65
CA ALA A 57 -8.37 23.73 6.24
C ALA A 57 -8.29 22.44 7.08
N ALA A 58 -9.33 22.16 7.88
CA ALA A 58 -9.43 20.91 8.64
C ALA A 58 -9.52 19.68 7.72
N ALA A 59 -10.30 19.77 6.64
CA ALA A 59 -10.42 18.70 5.64
C ALA A 59 -9.10 18.45 4.88
N ARG A 60 -8.28 19.50 4.66
CA ARG A 60 -6.92 19.34 4.11
C ARG A 60 -6.00 18.60 5.07
N LEU A 61 -6.01 18.94 6.37
CA LEU A 61 -5.19 18.26 7.38
C LEU A 61 -5.58 16.79 7.54
N HIS A 62 -6.88 16.48 7.54
CA HIS A 62 -7.37 15.10 7.55
C HIS A 62 -6.86 14.28 6.34
N ARG A 63 -6.97 14.85 5.12
CA ARG A 63 -6.47 14.18 3.90
C ARG A 63 -4.96 13.95 3.93
N ARG A 64 -4.21 14.90 4.47
CA ARG A 64 -2.76 14.84 4.69
C ARG A 64 -2.37 13.71 5.66
N LEU A 65 -3.03 13.64 6.82
CA LEU A 65 -2.86 12.54 7.78
C LEU A 65 -3.18 11.18 7.15
N ARG A 66 -4.30 11.06 6.43
CA ARG A 66 -4.67 9.82 5.72
C ARG A 66 -3.60 9.41 4.70
N ALA A 67 -3.04 10.36 3.96
CA ALA A 67 -1.95 10.09 3.02
C ALA A 67 -0.69 9.59 3.74
N ALA A 68 -0.29 10.23 4.84
CA ALA A 68 0.87 9.83 5.65
C ALA A 68 0.72 8.39 6.18
N VAL A 69 -0.44 8.06 6.78
CA VAL A 69 -0.73 6.71 7.27
C VAL A 69 -0.73 5.69 6.13
N THR A 70 -1.27 6.05 4.97
CA THR A 70 -1.25 5.16 3.79
C THR A 70 0.19 4.86 3.36
N VAL A 71 1.06 5.88 3.33
CA VAL A 71 2.48 5.72 3.01
C VAL A 71 3.18 4.83 4.04
N ALA A 72 2.97 5.07 5.34
CA ALA A 72 3.56 4.28 6.41
C ALA A 72 3.13 2.80 6.33
N ARG A 73 1.84 2.53 6.07
CA ARG A 73 1.35 1.15 5.87
C ARG A 73 1.96 0.47 4.65
N HIS A 74 2.11 1.19 3.54
CA HIS A 74 2.79 0.64 2.36
C HIS A 74 4.28 0.38 2.63
N ALA A 75 4.93 1.21 3.46
CA ALA A 75 6.30 0.97 3.89
C ALA A 75 6.39 -0.30 4.76
N ALA A 76 5.46 -0.49 5.69
CA ALA A 76 5.38 -1.69 6.53
C ALA A 76 5.22 -2.97 5.72
N THR A 77 4.37 -2.98 4.68
CA THR A 77 4.20 -4.18 3.83
C THR A 77 5.43 -4.52 2.98
N ARG A 78 6.37 -3.58 2.83
CA ARG A 78 7.61 -3.80 2.09
C ARG A 78 8.74 -4.31 2.99
N GLY A 79 8.59 -4.22 4.30
CA GLY A 79 9.49 -4.84 5.25
C GLY A 79 9.35 -6.37 5.24
N GLY A 80 10.45 -7.08 5.46
CA GLY A 80 10.42 -8.52 5.74
C GLY A 80 9.78 -8.84 7.09
N PRO A 81 9.52 -10.12 7.40
CA PRO A 81 8.86 -10.54 8.64
C PRO A 81 9.59 -10.13 9.93
N SER A 82 10.89 -9.88 9.87
CA SER A 82 11.72 -9.42 11.00
C SER A 82 11.92 -7.90 11.04
N SER A 83 11.24 -7.16 10.15
CA SER A 83 11.39 -5.71 10.06
C SER A 83 10.62 -5.01 11.19
N PRO A 84 11.17 -3.97 11.84
CA PRO A 84 10.44 -3.17 12.83
C PRO A 84 9.40 -2.22 12.19
N LEU A 85 9.34 -2.16 10.85
CA LEU A 85 8.47 -1.25 10.11
C LEU A 85 6.96 -1.42 10.38
N PRO A 86 6.41 -2.64 10.58
CA PRO A 86 5.00 -2.82 10.91
C PRO A 86 4.62 -2.23 12.27
N GLU A 87 5.47 -2.40 13.28
CA GLU A 87 5.25 -1.85 14.62
C GLU A 87 5.31 -0.31 14.59
N LEU A 88 6.34 0.24 13.94
CA LEU A 88 6.46 1.69 13.75
C LEU A 88 5.29 2.30 12.96
N ALA A 89 4.75 1.55 11.99
CA ALA A 89 3.56 1.99 11.26
C ALA A 89 2.30 1.97 12.13
N ALA A 90 2.16 0.99 13.03
CA ALA A 90 1.05 0.94 13.97
C ALA A 90 1.12 2.09 14.99
N ASP A 91 2.32 2.45 15.44
CA ASP A 91 2.55 3.59 16.34
C ASP A 91 2.18 4.91 15.67
N LEU A 92 2.66 5.10 14.43
CA LEU A 92 2.33 6.26 13.62
C LEU A 92 0.82 6.35 13.34
N GLU A 93 0.17 5.22 13.10
CA GLU A 93 -1.28 5.15 12.89
C GLU A 93 -2.06 5.54 14.15
N ARG A 94 -1.64 5.08 15.34
CA ARG A 94 -2.24 5.49 16.62
C ARG A 94 -2.11 6.99 16.85
N GLU A 95 -0.93 7.56 16.63
CA GLU A 95 -0.70 8.99 16.77
C GLU A 95 -1.52 9.82 15.76
N ALA A 96 -1.57 9.36 14.50
CA ALA A 96 -2.35 10.00 13.46
C ALA A 96 -3.86 9.99 13.76
N VAL A 97 -4.38 8.93 14.39
CA VAL A 97 -5.77 8.85 14.84
C VAL A 97 -6.04 9.84 15.98
N ALA A 98 -5.13 9.97 16.94
CA ALA A 98 -5.26 10.96 18.00
C ALA A 98 -5.26 12.41 17.45
N LEU A 99 -4.33 12.71 16.54
CA LEU A 99 -4.28 14.02 15.86
C LEU A 99 -5.52 14.29 15.00
N ASP A 100 -6.10 13.28 14.34
CA ASP A 100 -7.35 13.44 13.59
C ASP A 100 -8.52 13.83 14.51
N ALA A 101 -8.59 13.24 15.71
CA ALA A 101 -9.59 13.59 16.71
C ALA A 101 -9.46 15.06 17.15
N ASP A 102 -8.23 15.54 17.37
CA ASP A 102 -7.96 16.94 17.68
C ASP A 102 -8.36 17.88 16.54
N VAL A 103 -8.08 17.51 15.27
CA VAL A 103 -8.50 18.29 14.10
C VAL A 103 -10.03 18.37 14.02
N VAL A 104 -10.74 17.27 14.29
CA VAL A 104 -12.21 17.24 14.33
C VAL A 104 -12.76 18.10 15.46
N MET A 105 -12.14 18.09 16.64
CA MET A 105 -12.51 18.96 17.75
C MET A 105 -12.30 20.43 17.39
N VAL A 106 -11.15 20.79 16.83
CA VAL A 106 -10.83 22.17 16.42
C VAL A 106 -11.77 22.66 15.31
N ALA A 107 -12.17 21.79 14.40
CA ALA A 107 -13.12 22.11 13.34
C ALA A 107 -14.54 22.45 13.84
N ARG A 108 -14.86 22.21 15.12
CA ARG A 108 -16.12 22.64 15.75
C ARG A 108 -16.04 24.05 16.35
N LEU A 109 -14.85 24.61 16.57
CA LEU A 109 -14.70 25.95 17.13
C LEU A 109 -15.17 27.06 16.18
N PRO A 110 -15.60 28.22 16.70
CA PRO A 110 -15.85 29.43 15.91
C PRO A 110 -14.64 29.83 15.06
N ARG A 111 -14.89 30.44 13.88
CA ARG A 111 -13.84 30.73 12.88
C ARG A 111 -12.65 31.52 13.43
N ALA A 112 -12.90 32.48 14.32
CA ALA A 112 -11.86 33.33 14.90
C ALA A 112 -10.86 32.54 15.77
N ALA A 113 -11.35 31.63 16.61
CA ALA A 113 -10.51 30.78 17.46
C ALA A 113 -9.88 29.60 16.70
N ARG A 114 -10.50 29.15 15.61
CA ARG A 114 -10.08 27.95 14.86
C ARG A 114 -8.71 28.07 14.19
N ARG A 115 -8.40 29.23 13.60
CA ARG A 115 -7.23 29.42 12.74
C ARG A 115 -5.89 29.16 13.44
N PRO A 116 -5.58 29.73 14.63
CA PRO A 116 -4.32 29.45 15.32
C PRO A 116 -4.19 27.98 15.74
N HIS A 117 -5.27 27.36 16.22
CA HIS A 117 -5.25 25.94 16.60
C HIS A 117 -5.01 25.01 15.41
N LEU A 118 -5.60 25.30 14.24
CA LEU A 118 -5.33 24.54 13.03
C LEU A 118 -3.89 24.71 12.53
N GLN A 119 -3.27 25.86 12.74
CA GLN A 119 -1.85 26.06 12.40
C GLN A 119 -0.95 25.22 13.30
N ALA A 120 -1.16 25.24 14.62
CA ALA A 120 -0.41 24.39 15.55
C ALA A 120 -0.56 22.89 15.23
N LEU A 121 -1.77 22.45 14.86
CA LEU A 121 -2.00 21.08 14.40
C LEU A 121 -1.32 20.79 13.06
N ALA A 122 -1.24 21.76 12.15
CA ALA A 122 -0.57 21.59 10.87
C ALA A 122 0.92 21.24 11.03
N ASP A 123 1.58 21.85 12.01
CA ASP A 123 2.99 21.55 12.31
C ASP A 123 3.16 20.12 12.84
N ARG A 124 2.26 19.67 13.72
CA ARG A 124 2.25 18.29 14.22
C ARG A 124 2.00 17.28 13.11
N VAL A 125 1.04 17.57 12.21
CA VAL A 125 0.77 16.74 11.02
C VAL A 125 1.99 16.67 10.13
N GLN A 126 2.72 17.76 9.95
CA GLN A 126 3.95 17.78 9.16
C GLN A 126 5.02 16.86 9.77
N THR A 127 5.13 16.77 11.09
CA THR A 127 6.04 15.84 11.76
C THR A 127 5.67 14.39 11.46
N VAL A 128 4.39 14.03 11.52
CA VAL A 128 3.91 12.69 11.16
C VAL A 128 4.18 12.36 9.69
N GLU A 129 3.97 13.31 8.78
CA GLU A 129 4.30 13.14 7.36
C GLU A 129 5.80 12.90 7.14
N ARG A 130 6.66 13.64 7.83
CA ARG A 130 8.11 13.44 7.76
C ARG A 130 8.48 12.03 8.24
N ALA A 131 7.95 11.59 9.37
CA ALA A 131 8.18 10.25 9.89
C ALA A 131 7.73 9.17 8.89
N ALA A 132 6.52 9.29 8.33
CA ALA A 132 6.03 8.36 7.30
C ALA A 132 6.92 8.35 6.04
N SER A 133 7.40 9.52 5.61
CA SER A 133 8.32 9.63 4.47
C SER A 133 9.66 8.96 4.75
N GLN A 134 10.24 9.15 5.94
CA GLN A 134 11.48 8.52 6.37
C GLN A 134 11.32 6.99 6.43
N MET A 135 10.21 6.50 6.98
CA MET A 135 9.90 5.07 6.97
C MET A 135 9.85 4.51 5.55
N SER A 136 9.25 5.24 4.61
CA SER A 136 9.16 4.79 3.21
C SER A 136 10.54 4.70 2.54
N VAL A 137 11.43 5.65 2.84
CA VAL A 137 12.82 5.64 2.35
C VAL A 137 13.57 4.46 2.95
N LEU A 138 13.46 4.24 4.25
CA LEU A 138 14.09 3.11 4.94
C LEU A 138 13.61 1.77 4.37
N ALA A 139 12.31 1.63 4.10
CA ALA A 139 11.75 0.41 3.51
C ALA A 139 12.27 0.13 2.09
N VAL A 140 12.53 1.18 1.29
CA VAL A 140 13.12 1.03 -0.05
C VAL A 140 14.59 0.64 0.06
N GLN A 141 15.35 1.29 0.95
CA GLN A 141 16.76 0.99 1.18
C GLN A 141 16.96 -0.46 1.69
N SER A 142 16.21 -0.87 2.71
CA SER A 142 16.30 -2.24 3.24
C SER A 142 16.00 -3.31 2.19
N ARG A 143 15.09 -3.02 1.26
CA ARG A 143 14.78 -3.95 0.16
C ARG A 143 15.91 -4.01 -0.87
N ALA A 144 16.52 -2.87 -1.20
CA ALA A 144 17.66 -2.81 -2.10
C ALA A 144 18.83 -3.63 -1.54
N ASP A 145 19.15 -3.47 -0.26
CA ASP A 145 20.21 -4.23 0.42
C ASP A 145 19.92 -5.73 0.39
N LEU A 146 18.69 -6.17 0.70
CA LEU A 146 18.29 -7.57 0.61
C LEU A 146 18.44 -8.15 -0.81
N THR A 147 18.09 -7.38 -1.84
CA THR A 147 18.25 -7.83 -3.23
C THR A 147 19.71 -7.92 -3.66
N THR A 148 20.56 -7.01 -3.18
CA THR A 148 21.99 -7.00 -3.49
C THR A 148 22.71 -8.15 -2.77
N VAL A 149 22.48 -8.31 -1.47
CA VAL A 149 23.07 -9.41 -0.67
C VAL A 149 22.59 -10.76 -1.18
N GLY A 150 21.28 -10.95 -1.38
CA GLY A 150 20.74 -12.20 -1.92
C GLY A 150 21.24 -12.50 -3.35
N GLY A 151 21.49 -11.47 -4.15
CA GLY A 151 22.11 -11.61 -5.47
C GLY A 151 23.58 -12.07 -5.39
N GLN A 152 24.35 -11.51 -4.45
CA GLN A 152 25.74 -11.92 -4.21
C GLN A 152 25.82 -13.36 -3.71
N ASP A 153 24.96 -13.75 -2.77
CA ASP A 153 24.89 -15.12 -2.25
C ASP A 153 24.53 -16.12 -3.35
N ALA A 154 23.56 -15.78 -4.21
CA ALA A 154 23.16 -16.63 -5.32
C ALA A 154 24.28 -16.80 -6.37
N ILE A 155 25.04 -15.74 -6.64
CA ILE A 155 26.21 -15.81 -7.54
C ILE A 155 27.32 -16.66 -6.91
N GLY A 156 27.57 -16.53 -5.60
CA GLY A 156 28.51 -17.36 -4.87
C GLY A 156 28.17 -18.84 -4.94
N ALA A 157 26.91 -19.20 -4.67
CA ALA A 157 26.42 -20.58 -4.75
C ALA A 157 26.49 -21.14 -6.19
N LEU A 158 26.30 -20.30 -7.21
CA LEU A 158 26.46 -20.70 -8.60
C LEU A 158 27.93 -20.97 -8.95
N ALA A 159 28.85 -20.11 -8.51
CA ALA A 159 30.29 -20.30 -8.71
C ALA A 159 30.76 -21.61 -8.06
N GLU A 160 30.37 -21.87 -6.81
CA GLU A 160 30.70 -23.11 -6.10
C GLU A 160 30.19 -24.36 -6.85
N ARG A 161 29.01 -24.28 -7.46
CA ARG A 161 28.44 -25.37 -8.25
C ARG A 161 29.16 -25.58 -9.58
N LEU A 162 29.67 -24.51 -10.20
CA LEU A 162 30.50 -24.59 -11.40
C LEU A 162 31.87 -25.20 -11.09
N ASP A 163 32.49 -24.81 -9.98
CA ASP A 163 33.77 -25.37 -9.53
C ASP A 163 33.65 -26.87 -9.23
N ALA A 164 32.57 -27.28 -8.58
CA ALA A 164 32.28 -28.70 -8.33
C ALA A 164 32.09 -29.49 -9.64
N LEU A 165 31.47 -28.89 -10.66
CA LEU A 165 31.28 -29.52 -11.97
C LEU A 165 32.61 -29.69 -12.72
N GLU A 166 33.46 -28.66 -12.68
CA GLU A 166 34.77 -28.69 -13.33
C GLU A 166 35.70 -29.70 -12.66
N ALA A 167 35.68 -29.78 -11.33
CA ALA A 167 36.40 -30.80 -10.57
C ALA A 167 35.95 -32.23 -10.97
N ALA A 168 34.64 -32.45 -11.12
CA ALA A 168 34.10 -33.73 -11.58
C ALA A 168 34.55 -34.09 -13.01
N ARG A 169 34.60 -33.12 -13.93
CA ARG A 169 35.11 -33.33 -15.30
C ARG A 169 36.59 -33.69 -15.31
N HIS A 170 37.40 -33.01 -14.51
CA HIS A 170 38.83 -33.32 -14.39
C HIS A 170 39.08 -34.72 -13.82
N GLU A 171 38.28 -35.17 -12.86
CA GLU A 171 38.36 -36.54 -12.35
C GLU A 171 38.05 -37.56 -13.45
N VAL A 172 37.00 -37.34 -14.25
CA VAL A 172 36.66 -38.22 -15.37
C VAL A 172 37.80 -38.28 -16.40
N ALA A 173 38.37 -37.14 -16.77
CA ALA A 173 39.51 -37.09 -17.69
C ALA A 173 40.73 -37.87 -17.14
N ARG A 174 41.04 -37.70 -15.84
CA ARG A 174 42.12 -38.47 -15.18
C ARG A 174 41.87 -39.98 -15.23
N VAL A 175 40.63 -40.42 -14.98
CA VAL A 175 40.26 -41.85 -15.02
C VAL A 175 40.33 -42.39 -16.46
N GLU A 176 39.92 -41.60 -17.46
CA GLU A 176 40.03 -41.99 -18.88
C GLU A 176 41.48 -42.14 -19.34
N GLU A 177 42.36 -41.20 -18.96
CA GLU A 177 43.79 -41.25 -19.24
C GLU A 177 44.48 -42.43 -18.54
N ALA A 178 44.17 -42.67 -17.26
CA ALA A 178 44.71 -43.81 -16.50
C ALA A 178 44.18 -45.17 -16.98
N GLY A 179 42.95 -45.21 -17.51
CA GLY A 179 42.29 -46.43 -17.99
C GLY A 179 42.55 -46.78 -19.46
N GLY A 180 43.19 -45.90 -20.24
CA GLY A 180 43.49 -46.14 -21.65
C GLY A 180 42.25 -46.24 -22.57
N VAL A 181 41.08 -45.77 -22.11
CA VAL A 181 39.83 -45.86 -22.87
C VAL A 181 39.67 -44.62 -23.75
N ARG A 182 40.12 -44.73 -25.01
CA ARG A 182 39.86 -43.69 -26.01
C ARG A 182 38.38 -43.70 -26.40
N ARG A 183 37.57 -42.77 -25.87
CA ARG A 183 36.21 -42.55 -26.41
C ARG A 183 36.30 -42.06 -27.85
N ALA A 184 35.73 -42.82 -28.78
CA ALA A 184 35.52 -42.36 -30.15
C ALA A 184 34.54 -41.18 -30.11
N SER A 185 35.01 -39.98 -30.48
CA SER A 185 34.18 -38.78 -30.56
C SER A 185 33.15 -38.93 -31.70
N PRO A 186 31.83 -38.86 -31.43
CA PRO A 186 30.81 -38.98 -32.46
C PRO A 186 30.68 -37.74 -33.37
N TYR A 187 31.48 -36.68 -33.15
CA TYR A 187 31.43 -35.43 -33.93
C TYR A 187 32.57 -35.26 -34.95
N ALA A 188 33.41 -36.27 -35.17
CA ALA A 188 34.55 -36.18 -36.08
C ALA A 188 34.24 -36.45 -37.58
N ALA A 189 32.97 -36.61 -37.98
CA ALA A 189 32.60 -36.91 -39.36
C ALA A 189 31.59 -35.88 -39.91
N GLY A 190 32.10 -34.87 -40.62
CA GLY A 190 31.28 -33.85 -41.27
C GLY A 190 32.13 -32.78 -41.94
N GLY A 191 33.07 -33.21 -42.80
CA GLY A 191 33.77 -32.37 -43.78
C GLY A 191 33.43 -32.87 -45.18
#